data_AF-A0A2Z6AZY4-F1
#
_entry.id   AF-A0A2Z6AZY4-F1
#
_cell.length_a   1.000
_cell.length_b   1.000
_cell.length_c   1.000
_cell.angle_alpha   90.00
_cell.angle_beta   90.00
_cell.angle_gamma   90.00
#
_symmetry.space_group_name_H-M   'P 1'
#
loop_
_entity.id
_entity.type
_entity.pdbx_description
1 polymer ?
#
loop_
_entity_poly.entity_id
_entity_poly.type
_entity_poly.pdbx_seq_one_letter_code
_entity_poly.pdbx_strand_id
1 'polypeptide(L)'
;MTERRKDDVSVSDEIADLEREAEEILLQRETVVAQIRQLREAEDPATGTYYAQEIFRLSQDKLRLATEAELCKCKANRLRLGNKPTGIVQ
;
A
#
# COMPACT_ATOMS: atom_id res chain seq x y z
N MET A 1 18.43 -20.07 25.79
CA MET A 1 17.24 -20.55 25.04
C MET A 1 16.07 -19.55 25.12
N THR A 2 16.31 -18.25 25.36
CA THR A 2 15.23 -17.27 25.64
C THR A 2 15.22 -16.11 24.64
N GLU A 3 16.36 -15.74 24.07
CA GLU A 3 16.49 -14.63 23.12
C GLU A 3 15.83 -14.91 21.77
N ARG A 4 16.08 -16.08 21.17
CA ARG A 4 15.53 -16.44 19.85
C ARG A 4 13.99 -16.38 19.78
N ARG A 5 13.28 -16.71 20.86
CA ARG A 5 11.81 -16.62 20.91
C ARG A 5 11.29 -15.19 20.95
N LYS A 6 12.05 -14.27 21.56
CA LYS A 6 11.67 -12.85 21.64
C LYS A 6 11.89 -12.15 20.30
N ASP A 7 12.95 -12.53 19.59
CA ASP A 7 13.24 -12.01 18.24
C ASP A 7 12.18 -12.47 17.23
N ASP A 8 11.77 -13.74 17.28
CA ASP A 8 10.72 -14.28 16.39
C ASP A 8 9.35 -13.60 16.58
N VAL A 9 8.98 -13.31 17.84
CA VAL A 9 7.73 -12.59 18.15
C VAL A 9 7.81 -11.15 17.64
N SER A 10 8.95 -10.47 17.85
CA SER A 10 9.14 -9.09 17.38
C SER A 10 9.07 -8.96 15.86
N VAL A 11 9.61 -9.94 15.12
CA VAL A 11 9.54 -9.95 13.65
C VAL A 11 8.12 -10.23 13.15
N SER A 12 7.38 -11.10 13.85
CA SER A 12 5.98 -11.38 13.51
C SER A 12 5.09 -10.15 13.71
N ASP A 13 5.31 -9.39 14.78
CA ASP A 13 4.56 -8.16 15.06
C ASP A 13 4.86 -7.08 14.00
N GLU A 14 6.14 -6.91 13.62
CA GLU A 14 6.54 -5.95 12.57
C GLU A 14 5.95 -6.29 11.19
N ILE A 15 5.88 -7.59 10.85
CA ILE A 15 5.20 -8.04 9.63
C ILE A 15 3.71 -7.69 9.68
N ALA A 16 3.03 -7.94 10.80
CA ALA A 16 1.61 -7.64 10.95
C ALA A 16 1.32 -6.14 10.85
N ASP A 17 2.19 -5.30 11.41
CA ASP A 17 2.08 -3.85 11.29
C ASP A 17 2.25 -3.36 9.85
N LEU A 18 3.24 -3.88 9.12
CA LEU A 18 3.46 -3.55 7.71
C LEU A 18 2.29 -3.98 6.81
N GLU A 19 1.65 -5.11 7.11
CA GLU A 19 0.49 -5.58 6.37
C GLU A 19 -0.74 -4.71 6.62
N ARG A 20 -0.99 -4.35 7.88
CA ARG A 20 -2.05 -3.41 8.24
C ARG A 20 -1.85 -2.05 7.59
N GLU A 21 -0.63 -1.52 7.61
CA GLU A 21 -0.29 -0.25 6.95
C GLU A 21 -0.56 -0.34 5.44
N ALA A 22 -0.19 -1.45 4.78
CA ALA A 22 -0.47 -1.65 3.36
C ALA A 22 -1.98 -1.69 3.06
N GLU A 23 -2.78 -2.34 3.92
CA GLU A 23 -4.24 -2.38 3.78
C GLU A 23 -4.88 -0.99 3.93
N GLU A 24 -4.44 -0.20 4.91
CA GLU A 24 -4.89 1.17 5.12
C GLU A 24 -4.58 2.06 3.91
N ILE A 25 -3.35 1.97 3.38
CA ILE A 25 -2.95 2.71 2.17
C ILE A 25 -3.80 2.29 0.96
N LEU A 26 -4.11 1.01 0.81
CA LEU A 26 -4.97 0.52 -0.27
C LEU A 26 -6.40 1.05 -0.13
N LEU A 27 -6.94 1.16 1.08
CA LEU A 27 -8.25 1.77 1.32
C LEU A 27 -8.27 3.26 0.94
N GLN A 28 -7.20 4.00 1.27
CA GLN A 28 -7.04 5.39 0.84
C GLN A 28 -6.98 5.50 -0.69
N ARG A 29 -6.28 4.58 -1.36
CA ARG A 29 -6.23 4.52 -2.83
C ARG A 29 -7.63 4.33 -3.42
N GLU A 30 -8.45 3.44 -2.86
CA GLU A 30 -9.83 3.25 -3.35
C GLU A 30 -10.69 4.50 -3.17
N THR A 31 -10.47 5.26 -2.09
CA THR A 31 -11.12 6.56 -1.90
C THR A 31 -10.75 7.54 -3.01
N VAL A 32 -9.47 7.63 -3.36
CA VAL A 32 -8.98 8.48 -4.48
C VAL A 32 -9.57 8.03 -5.82
N VAL A 33 -9.69 6.73 -6.06
CA VAL A 33 -10.33 6.19 -7.27
C VAL A 33 -11.79 6.60 -7.35
N ALA A 34 -12.54 6.54 -6.24
CA ALA A 34 -13.92 6.99 -6.18
C ALA A 34 -14.05 8.50 -6.47
N GLN A 35 -13.14 9.32 -5.92
CA GLN A 35 -13.11 10.77 -6.19
C GLN A 35 -12.84 11.08 -7.67
N ILE A 36 -11.87 10.40 -8.30
CA ILE A 36 -11.61 10.55 -9.74
C ILE A 36 -12.87 10.23 -10.55
N ARG A 37 -13.58 9.16 -10.19
CA ARG A 37 -14.82 8.77 -10.85
C ARG A 37 -15.90 9.85 -10.70
N GLN A 38 -16.10 10.36 -9.49
CA GLN A 38 -17.07 11.44 -9.23
C GLN A 38 -16.76 12.69 -10.04
N LEU A 39 -15.49 13.10 -10.12
CA LEU A 39 -15.09 14.26 -10.91
C LEU A 39 -15.39 14.06 -12.40
N ARG A 40 -15.08 12.88 -12.96
CA ARG A 40 -15.40 12.55 -14.36
C ARG A 40 -16.90 12.56 -14.63
N GLU A 41 -17.70 12.04 -13.71
CA GLU A 41 -19.17 12.04 -13.81
C GLU A 41 -19.76 13.46 -13.67
N ALA A 42 -19.05 14.37 -13.00
CA ALA A 42 -19.43 15.76 -12.84
C ALA A 42 -18.97 16.67 -14.00
N GLU A 43 -18.10 16.19 -14.90
CA GLU A 43 -17.71 16.96 -16.08
C GLU A 43 -18.93 17.17 -17.00
N ASP A 44 -19.11 18.40 -17.46
CA ASP A 44 -20.16 18.77 -18.42
C ASP A 44 -19.52 19.53 -19.59
N PRO A 45 -19.22 18.82 -20.70
CA PRO A 45 -18.65 19.43 -21.89
C PRO A 45 -19.52 20.52 -22.52
N ALA A 46 -20.85 20.46 -22.34
CA ALA A 46 -21.77 21.43 -22.94
C ALA A 46 -21.68 22.79 -22.25
N THR A 47 -21.36 22.82 -20.95
CA THR A 47 -21.12 24.05 -20.18
C THR A 47 -19.63 24.40 -20.05
N GLY A 48 -18.73 23.56 -20.58
CA GLY A 48 -17.28 23.73 -20.49
C GLY A 48 -16.71 23.40 -19.11
N THR A 49 -17.43 22.62 -18.30
CA THR A 49 -17.01 22.21 -16.96
C THR A 49 -16.11 20.98 -17.06
N TYR A 50 -14.82 21.16 -16.73
CA TYR A 50 -13.82 20.10 -16.74
C TYR A 50 -12.99 20.10 -15.45
N TYR A 51 -12.62 18.91 -14.99
CA TYR A 51 -11.82 18.72 -13.77
C TYR A 51 -10.46 18.08 -14.08
N ALA A 52 -9.96 18.26 -15.30
CA ALA A 52 -8.73 17.60 -15.79
C ALA A 52 -7.52 17.76 -14.86
N GLN A 53 -7.29 18.97 -14.32
CA GLN A 53 -6.17 19.22 -13.41
C GLN A 53 -6.30 18.46 -12.09
N GLU A 54 -7.51 18.42 -11.52
CA GLU A 54 -7.77 17.71 -10.27
C GLU A 54 -7.72 16.20 -10.46
N ILE A 55 -8.31 15.69 -11.55
CA ILE A 55 -8.21 14.28 -11.95
C ILE A 55 -6.76 13.86 -12.14
N PHE A 56 -5.94 14.72 -12.75
CA PHE A 56 -4.52 14.44 -12.95
C PHE A 56 -3.77 14.35 -11.62
N ARG A 57 -3.97 15.32 -10.72
CA ARG A 57 -3.38 15.31 -9.38
C ARG A 57 -3.77 14.06 -8.60
N LEU A 58 -5.06 13.73 -8.55
CA LEU A 58 -5.55 12.52 -7.89
C LEU A 58 -4.99 11.24 -8.54
N SER A 59 -4.73 11.26 -9.85
CA SER A 59 -4.10 10.12 -10.53
C SER A 59 -2.64 9.93 -10.11
N GLN A 60 -1.91 11.02 -9.84
CA GLN A 60 -0.57 10.97 -9.27
C GLN A 60 -0.61 10.43 -7.83
N ASP A 61 -1.56 10.89 -7.02
CA ASP A 61 -1.74 10.39 -5.65
C ASP A 61 -2.10 8.90 -5.63
N LYS A 62 -2.97 8.45 -6.54
CA LYS A 62 -3.27 7.02 -6.71
C LYS A 62 -2.01 6.19 -6.98
N LEU A 63 -1.10 6.70 -7.83
CA LEU A 63 0.15 6.01 -8.16
C LEU A 63 1.11 6.00 -6.96
N ARG A 64 1.21 7.12 -6.24
CA ARG A 64 2.02 7.24 -5.02
C ARG A 64 1.55 6.22 -3.97
N LEU A 65 0.26 6.19 -3.65
CA LEU A 65 -0.33 5.26 -2.68
C LEU A 65 -0.10 3.79 -3.08
N ALA A 66 -0.28 3.45 -4.36
CA ALA A 66 0.00 2.10 -4.84
C ALA A 66 1.47 1.70 -4.64
N THR A 67 2.39 2.63 -4.85
CA THR A 67 3.83 2.42 -4.66
C THR A 67 4.16 2.23 -3.17
N GLU A 68 3.59 3.06 -2.29
CA GLU A 68 3.81 2.97 -0.84
C GLU A 68 3.33 1.63 -0.27
N ALA A 69 2.13 1.18 -0.66
CA ALA A 69 1.61 -0.13 -0.26
C ALA A 69 2.52 -1.28 -0.72
N GLU A 70 3.08 -1.18 -1.93
CA GLU A 70 4.01 -2.19 -2.45
C GLU A 70 5.34 -2.19 -1.69
N LEU A 71 5.82 -1.02 -1.27
CA LEU A 71 7.02 -0.92 -0.42
C LEU A 71 6.78 -1.60 0.94
N CYS A 72 5.61 -1.42 1.56
CA CYS A 72 5.26 -2.12 2.81
C CYS A 72 5.24 -3.64 2.62
N LYS A 73 4.61 -4.14 1.54
CA LYS A 73 4.61 -5.57 1.18
C LYS A 73 6.02 -6.11 0.94
N CYS A 74 6.85 -5.37 0.21
CA CYS A 74 8.24 -5.73 -0.03
C CYS A 74 9.04 -5.85 1.29
N LYS A 75 8.84 -4.92 2.23
CA LYS A 75 9.47 -4.97 3.56
C LYS A 75 9.01 -6.20 4.35
N ALA A 76 7.69 -6.46 4.42
CA ALA A 76 7.14 -7.62 5.10
C ALA A 76 7.68 -8.93 4.51
N ASN A 77 7.74 -9.04 3.18
CA ASN A 77 8.30 -10.20 2.50
C ASN A 77 9.80 -10.37 2.78
N ARG A 78 10.56 -9.28 2.86
CA ARG A 78 11.98 -9.32 3.23
C ARG A 78 12.16 -9.86 4.65
N LEU A 79 11.36 -9.41 5.61
CA LEU A 79 11.39 -9.92 6.99
C LEU A 79 11.06 -11.42 7.04
N ARG A 80 10.03 -11.85 6.31
CA ARG A 80 9.66 -13.29 6.19
C ARG A 80 10.79 -14.15 5.64
N LEU A 81 11.50 -13.67 4.61
CA LEU A 81 12.59 -14.39 3.99
C LEU A 81 13.86 -14.38 4.85
N GLY A 82 14.14 -13.27 5.54
CA GLY A 82 15.24 -13.17 6.50
C GLY A 82 15.04 -14.02 7.76
N ASN A 83 13.79 -14.29 8.15
CA ASN A 83 13.45 -15.13 9.30
C ASN A 83 13.23 -16.62 8.96
N LYS A 84 13.30 -17.01 7.68
CA LYS A 84 13.39 -18.44 7.34
C LYS A 84 14.74 -18.96 7.83
N PRO A 85 14.80 -20.01 8.67
CA PRO A 85 16.06 -20.67 8.94
C PRO A 85 16.61 -21.15 7.59
N THR A 86 17.83 -20.73 7.25
CA THR A 86 18.53 -21.14 6.03
C THR A 86 18.54 -22.66 5.98
N GLY A 87 17.61 -23.24 5.21
CA GLY A 87 17.56 -24.66 4.98
C GLY A 87 18.83 -25.06 4.27
N ILE A 88 19.70 -25.78 4.97
CA ILE A 88 20.76 -26.58 4.37
C ILE A 88 20.04 -27.52 3.40
N VAL A 89 20.32 -27.35 2.11
CA VAL A 89 19.97 -28.33 1.08
C VAL A 89 20.76 -29.60 1.44
N GLN A 90 20.06 -30.68 1.80
CA GLN A 90 20.63 -32.02 1.84
C GLN A 90 20.69 -32.59 0.43
#